data_AF-X0ZEU1-F1
#
_entry.id   AF-X0ZEU1-F1
#
_cell.length_a   1.000
_cell.length_b   1.000
_cell.length_c   1.000
_cell.angle_alpha   90.00
_cell.angle_beta   90.00
_cell.angle_gamma   90.00
#
_symmetry.space_group_name_H-M   'P 1'
#
loop_
_entity.id
_entity.type
_entity.pdbx_description
1 polymer ?
#
loop_
_entity_poly.entity_id
_entity_poly.type
_entity_poly.pdbx_seq_one_letter_code
_entity_poly.pdbx_strand_id
1 'polypeptide(L)'
;MQNPLDLFYVHNHDQLFGNIQEEILITLKNKYILKNHMCCAAKEIPISKNEYKNFGIEEKKLFDDCIEELISDSLLMIRNEKYYWKGGFFPNEKYGLNALSSKSYKVILRGNNTEKLLTVEDQSYVFRDLHPGAVYLYEAETYVVQDLDLDERVVYLLRSDVEFYTQSLKHTNIYQLEIQLQDNTGQKNLIEKIFGKVKVEHEYYSYKVIDTFSQETLSRHPLDNIPII
;
A
#
# COMPACT_ATOMS: atom_id res chain seq x y z
N MET A 1 14.35 13.97 -24.21
CA MET A 1 13.15 13.39 -23.56
C MET A 1 13.35 11.89 -23.50
N GLN A 2 13.41 11.30 -22.31
CA GLN A 2 13.65 9.85 -22.12
C GLN A 2 12.36 9.02 -21.97
N ASN A 3 11.21 9.65 -21.70
CA ASN A 3 9.93 8.96 -21.51
C ASN A 3 9.17 8.84 -22.85
N PRO A 4 8.88 7.62 -23.34
CA PRO A 4 8.11 7.40 -24.56
C PRO A 4 6.69 7.97 -24.53
N LEU A 5 6.05 8.02 -23.35
CA LEU A 5 4.70 8.59 -23.22
C LEU A 5 4.71 10.10 -23.45
N ASP A 6 5.70 10.81 -22.91
CA ASP A 6 5.83 12.26 -23.12
C ASP A 6 6.00 12.56 -24.62
N LEU A 7 6.84 11.77 -25.30
CA LEU A 7 7.05 11.92 -26.74
C LEU A 7 5.77 11.62 -27.54
N PHE A 8 5.02 10.60 -27.13
CA PHE A 8 3.72 10.28 -27.72
C PHE A 8 2.76 11.48 -27.61
N TYR A 9 2.62 12.09 -26.43
CA TYR A 9 1.71 13.23 -26.26
C TYR A 9 2.17 14.50 -26.98
N VAL A 10 3.47 14.75 -27.08
CA VAL A 10 3.99 15.86 -27.90
C VAL A 10 3.56 15.72 -29.36
N HIS A 11 3.57 14.49 -29.89
CA HIS A 11 3.14 14.21 -31.27
C HIS A 11 1.63 14.00 -31.43
N ASN A 12 0.90 13.84 -30.32
CA ASN A 12 -0.54 13.57 -30.30
C ASN A 12 -1.24 14.48 -29.28
N HIS A 13 -1.03 15.80 -29.37
CA HIS A 13 -1.53 16.77 -28.39
C HIS A 13 -3.05 16.69 -28.19
N ASP A 14 -3.81 16.35 -29.24
CA ASP A 14 -5.27 16.20 -29.16
C ASP A 14 -5.70 15.07 -28.22
N GLN A 15 -4.85 14.07 -27.98
CA GLN A 15 -5.10 13.02 -27.00
C GLN A 15 -4.86 13.52 -25.57
N LEU A 16 -3.95 14.47 -25.37
CA LEU A 16 -3.67 15.05 -24.05
C LEU A 16 -4.74 16.08 -23.65
N PHE A 17 -5.16 16.93 -24.59
CA PHE A 17 -6.17 17.97 -24.38
C PHE A 17 -7.59 17.52 -24.74
N GLY A 18 -7.74 16.27 -25.17
CA GLY A 18 -9.03 15.66 -25.46
C GLY A 18 -9.85 15.40 -24.21
N ASN A 19 -10.99 14.73 -24.39
CA ASN A 19 -11.82 14.30 -23.27
C ASN A 19 -11.05 13.28 -22.42
N ILE A 20 -11.07 13.45 -21.09
CA ILE A 20 -10.56 12.48 -20.12
C ILE A 20 -11.19 11.11 -20.44
N GLN A 21 -10.34 10.11 -20.68
CA GLN A 21 -10.77 8.75 -21.05
C GLN A 21 -10.73 7.81 -19.84
N GLU A 22 -10.09 8.21 -18.74
CA GLU A 22 -9.99 7.40 -17.54
C GLU A 22 -11.34 7.33 -16.82
N GLU A 23 -11.90 6.13 -16.75
CA GLU A 23 -13.09 5.84 -15.96
C GLU A 23 -12.70 5.44 -14.53
N ILE A 24 -13.38 6.02 -13.54
CA ILE A 24 -13.23 5.60 -12.14
C ILE A 24 -14.04 4.32 -11.94
N LEU A 25 -13.33 3.19 -11.80
CA LEU A 25 -13.94 1.90 -11.53
C LEU A 25 -13.91 1.59 -10.03
N ILE A 26 -15.08 1.61 -9.39
CA ILE A 26 -15.26 1.22 -7.98
C ILE A 26 -16.16 -0.02 -7.94
N THR A 27 -15.74 -1.04 -7.19
CA THR A 27 -16.58 -2.22 -6.93
C THR A 27 -16.91 -2.36 -5.46
N LEU A 28 -18.21 -2.40 -5.16
CA LEU A 28 -18.72 -2.76 -3.83
C LEU A 28 -18.89 -4.28 -3.66
N LYS A 29 -18.57 -5.05 -4.71
CA LYS A 29 -18.72 -6.52 -4.72
C LYS A 29 -17.46 -7.26 -4.27
N ASN A 30 -16.40 -6.55 -3.86
CA ASN A 30 -15.22 -7.18 -3.29
C ASN A 30 -15.55 -7.77 -1.90
N LYS A 31 -15.75 -9.08 -1.84
CA LYS A 31 -16.17 -9.77 -0.61
C LYS A 31 -15.23 -9.55 0.58
N TYR A 32 -13.94 -9.35 0.35
CA TYR A 32 -12.97 -9.13 1.44
C TYR A 32 -13.16 -7.76 2.09
N ILE A 33 -13.33 -6.72 1.26
CA ILE A 33 -13.59 -5.35 1.73
C ILE A 33 -14.97 -5.27 2.37
N LEU A 34 -15.98 -5.88 1.73
CA LEU A 34 -17.34 -5.91 2.23
C LEU A 34 -17.44 -6.55 3.62
N LYS A 35 -16.81 -7.71 3.84
CA LYS A 35 -16.78 -8.37 5.16
C LYS A 35 -16.16 -7.47 6.23
N ASN A 36 -15.08 -6.75 5.90
CA ASN A 36 -14.47 -5.81 6.84
C ASN A 36 -15.45 -4.70 7.25
N HIS A 37 -16.17 -4.12 6.28
CA HIS A 37 -17.20 -3.11 6.55
C HIS A 37 -18.40 -3.68 7.31
N MET A 38 -18.82 -4.92 7.05
CA MET A 38 -19.87 -5.60 7.82
C MET A 38 -19.46 -5.80 9.29
N CYS A 39 -18.20 -6.14 9.56
CA CYS A 39 -17.67 -6.21 10.93
C CYS A 39 -17.78 -4.86 11.65
N CYS A 40 -17.38 -3.77 10.98
CA CYS A 40 -17.52 -2.41 11.51
C CYS A 40 -19.00 -2.05 11.73
N ALA A 41 -19.86 -2.26 10.74
CA ALA A 41 -21.28 -1.96 10.83
C ALA A 41 -21.95 -2.73 11.98
N ALA A 42 -21.71 -4.05 12.09
CA ALA A 42 -22.28 -4.87 13.16
C ALA A 42 -21.81 -4.48 14.57
N LYS A 43 -20.64 -3.82 14.69
CA LYS A 43 -20.12 -3.28 15.95
C LYS A 43 -20.84 -2.00 16.35
N GLU A 44 -21.20 -1.17 15.38
CA GLU A 44 -21.95 0.07 15.59
C GLU A 44 -23.43 -0.22 15.84
N ILE A 45 -24.08 -0.96 14.94
CA ILE A 45 -25.50 -1.31 14.97
C ILE A 45 -25.69 -2.75 14.47
N PRO A 46 -26.48 -3.59 15.16
CA PRO A 46 -26.72 -4.95 14.71
C PRO A 46 -27.39 -4.99 13.33
N ILE A 47 -26.77 -5.73 12.39
CA ILE A 47 -27.21 -5.80 11.00
C ILE A 47 -28.46 -6.69 10.89
N SER A 48 -29.45 -6.26 10.12
CA SER A 48 -30.68 -7.01 9.84
C SER A 48 -30.56 -7.81 8.55
N LYS A 49 -31.26 -8.95 8.45
CA LYS A 49 -31.24 -9.87 7.27
C LYS A 49 -31.52 -9.24 5.90
N ASN A 50 -32.16 -8.08 5.86
CA ASN A 50 -32.60 -7.44 4.61
C ASN A 50 -31.90 -6.09 4.35
N GLU A 51 -30.83 -5.77 5.09
CA GLU A 51 -30.09 -4.50 4.94
C GLU A 51 -29.03 -4.53 3.83
N TYR A 52 -28.97 -5.58 3.00
CA TYR A 52 -27.98 -5.74 1.93
C TYR A 52 -27.89 -4.52 0.97
N LYS A 53 -29.02 -3.85 0.70
CA LYS A 53 -29.06 -2.63 -0.11
C LYS A 53 -28.33 -1.43 0.53
N ASN A 54 -28.29 -1.35 1.86
CA ASN A 54 -27.57 -0.29 2.58
C ASN A 54 -26.05 -0.42 2.40
N PHE A 55 -25.56 -1.63 2.08
CA PHE A 55 -24.17 -1.89 1.74
C PHE A 55 -23.88 -1.71 0.23
N GLY A 56 -24.84 -1.20 -0.54
CA GLY A 56 -24.70 -1.04 -2.00
C GLY A 56 -24.64 -2.37 -2.76
N ILE A 57 -25.16 -3.45 -2.16
CA ILE A 57 -25.22 -4.77 -2.78
C ILE A 57 -26.59 -4.95 -3.43
N GLU A 58 -26.60 -5.36 -4.70
CA GLU A 58 -27.83 -5.69 -5.42
C GLU A 58 -28.24 -7.16 -5.19
N GLU A 59 -27.25 -8.05 -5.15
CA GLU A 59 -27.42 -9.49 -5.03
C GLU A 59 -27.42 -9.92 -3.57
N LYS A 60 -28.61 -10.27 -3.04
CA LYS A 60 -28.75 -10.73 -1.65
C LYS A 60 -27.84 -11.92 -1.31
N LYS A 61 -27.59 -12.80 -2.28
CA LYS A 61 -26.70 -13.97 -2.10
C LYS A 61 -25.29 -13.57 -1.64
N LEU A 62 -24.69 -12.53 -2.23
CA LEU A 62 -23.35 -12.07 -1.84
C LEU A 62 -23.32 -11.62 -0.38
N PHE A 63 -24.39 -10.93 0.06
CA PHE A 63 -24.54 -10.50 1.44
C PHE A 63 -24.67 -11.69 2.39
N ASP A 64 -25.54 -12.64 2.05
CA ASP A 64 -25.76 -13.85 2.85
C ASP A 64 -24.47 -14.70 2.95
N ASP A 65 -23.77 -14.92 1.84
CA ASP A 65 -22.49 -15.64 1.80
C ASP A 65 -21.44 -14.98 2.73
N CYS A 66 -21.34 -13.64 2.70
CA CYS A 66 -20.43 -12.90 3.58
C CYS A 66 -20.79 -13.04 5.06
N ILE A 67 -22.08 -12.98 5.39
CA ILE A 67 -22.58 -13.15 6.77
C ILE A 67 -22.31 -14.58 7.27
N GLU A 68 -22.54 -15.59 6.44
CA GLU A 68 -22.27 -16.99 6.78
C GLU A 68 -20.77 -17.22 7.04
N GLU A 69 -19.89 -16.70 6.18
CA GLU A 69 -18.44 -16.74 6.39
C GLU A 69 -18.07 -16.08 7.74
N LEU A 70 -18.62 -14.89 8.05
CA LEU A 70 -18.32 -14.18 9.30
C LEU A 70 -18.85 -14.89 10.57
N ILE A 71 -19.97 -15.62 10.48
CA ILE A 71 -20.47 -16.45 11.58
C ILE A 71 -19.56 -17.67 11.77
N SER A 72 -19.14 -18.31 10.67
CA SER A 72 -18.20 -19.43 10.68
C SER A 72 -16.87 -19.02 11.33
N ASP A 73 -16.39 -17.82 11.01
CA ASP A 73 -15.20 -17.19 11.61
C ASP A 73 -15.43 -16.74 13.08
N SER A 74 -16.61 -16.98 13.66
CA SER A 74 -16.99 -16.57 15.02
C SER A 74 -16.92 -15.06 15.28
N LEU A 75 -16.95 -14.25 14.22
CA LEU A 75 -16.93 -12.79 14.29
C LEU A 75 -18.33 -12.18 14.48
N LEU A 76 -19.36 -12.87 13.99
CA LEU A 76 -20.76 -12.49 14.18
C LEU A 76 -21.54 -13.55 14.97
N MET A 77 -22.60 -13.11 15.64
CA MET A 77 -23.61 -13.98 16.25
C MET A 77 -25.01 -13.57 15.85
N ILE A 78 -25.91 -14.54 15.72
CA ILE A 78 -27.32 -14.30 15.39
C ILE A 78 -28.15 -14.22 16.67
N ARG A 79 -28.97 -13.17 16.79
CA ARG A 79 -29.99 -13.05 17.83
C ARG A 79 -31.19 -12.25 17.32
N ASN A 80 -32.42 -12.72 17.52
CA ASN A 80 -33.66 -12.04 17.11
C ASN A 80 -33.60 -11.51 15.66
N GLU A 81 -33.15 -12.35 14.73
CA GLU A 81 -33.01 -12.02 13.30
C GLU A 81 -32.03 -10.89 12.95
N LYS A 82 -31.14 -10.54 13.88
CA LYS A 82 -30.06 -9.58 13.67
C LYS A 82 -28.70 -10.22 13.92
N TYR A 83 -27.69 -9.70 13.25
CA TYR A 83 -26.29 -10.10 13.35
C TYR A 83 -25.56 -9.10 14.24
N TYR A 84 -25.01 -9.59 15.35
CA TYR A 84 -24.28 -8.79 16.33
C TYR A 84 -22.79 -9.10 16.22
N TRP A 85 -21.97 -8.07 16.39
CA TRP A 85 -20.53 -8.25 16.56
C TRP A 85 -20.20 -9.08 17.80
N LYS A 86 -19.39 -10.12 17.62
CA LYS A 86 -18.89 -11.02 18.67
C LYS A 86 -17.36 -11.00 18.80
N GLY A 87 -16.64 -10.42 17.84
CA GLY A 87 -15.18 -10.44 17.84
C GLY A 87 -14.53 -9.74 19.04
N GLY A 88 -13.40 -10.27 19.49
CA GLY A 88 -12.65 -9.78 20.67
C GLY A 88 -11.77 -8.55 20.43
N PHE A 89 -11.96 -7.84 19.32
CA PHE A 89 -11.18 -6.65 18.95
C PHE A 89 -12.09 -5.57 18.36
N PHE A 90 -11.55 -4.37 18.18
CA PHE A 90 -12.24 -3.27 17.52
C PHE A 90 -12.04 -3.36 15.99
N PRO A 91 -13.11 -3.61 15.21
CA PRO A 91 -12.96 -3.84 13.77
C PRO A 91 -12.46 -2.61 13.02
N ASN A 92 -12.79 -1.39 13.47
CA ASN A 92 -12.31 -0.13 12.90
C ASN A 92 -10.79 0.07 13.09
N GLU A 93 -10.19 -0.51 14.13
CA GLU A 93 -8.73 -0.48 14.33
C GLU A 93 -8.03 -1.53 13.46
N LYS A 94 -8.66 -2.70 13.30
CA LYS A 94 -8.08 -3.81 12.53
C LYS A 94 -8.18 -3.60 11.01
N TYR A 95 -9.29 -3.03 10.54
CA TYR A 95 -9.62 -2.91 9.13
C TYR A 95 -9.55 -1.45 8.68
N GLY A 96 -8.32 -0.95 8.54
CA GLY A 96 -8.08 0.39 7.99
C GLY A 96 -8.36 0.46 6.49
N LEU A 97 -8.77 1.65 6.01
CA LEU A 97 -8.98 1.90 4.58
C LEU A 97 -7.66 1.93 3.79
N ASN A 98 -6.56 2.29 4.45
CA ASN A 98 -5.23 2.42 3.84
C ASN A 98 -4.36 1.17 4.05
N ALA A 99 -4.96 -0.02 4.05
CA ALA A 99 -4.31 -1.29 4.41
C ALA A 99 -3.32 -1.84 3.35
N LEU A 100 -2.49 -0.98 2.75
CA LEU A 100 -1.41 -1.38 1.85
C LEU A 100 -0.20 -1.95 2.63
N SER A 101 -0.01 -1.55 3.89
CA SER A 101 0.98 -2.15 4.80
C SER A 101 0.43 -2.24 6.22
N SER A 102 0.70 -3.35 6.92
CA SER A 102 0.35 -3.55 8.32
C SER A 102 1.35 -2.92 9.30
N LYS A 103 2.47 -2.37 8.78
CA LYS A 103 3.54 -1.77 9.58
C LYS A 103 3.84 -0.36 9.11
N SER A 104 3.94 0.54 10.08
CA SER A 104 4.33 1.94 9.90
C SER A 104 5.45 2.32 10.87
N TYR A 105 6.15 3.39 10.54
CA TYR A 105 7.23 3.98 11.34
C TYR A 105 6.88 5.41 11.70
N LYS A 106 7.22 5.83 12.91
CA LYS A 106 7.16 7.24 13.31
C LYS A 106 8.37 7.96 12.71
N VAL A 107 8.13 9.09 12.06
CA VAL A 107 9.19 9.94 11.55
C VAL A 107 9.37 11.11 12.50
N ILE A 108 10.51 11.16 13.17
CA ILE A 108 10.79 12.09 14.27
C ILE A 108 11.90 13.05 13.86
N LEU A 109 11.63 14.34 14.00
CA LEU A 109 12.65 15.38 13.90
C LEU A 109 13.43 15.44 15.21
N ARG A 110 14.75 15.16 15.13
CA ARG A 110 15.68 15.29 16.25
C ARG A 110 16.32 16.68 16.23
N GLY A 111 15.95 17.51 17.21
CA GLY A 111 16.61 18.78 17.49
C GLY A 111 17.65 18.65 18.61
N ASN A 112 18.34 19.74 18.93
CA ASN A 112 19.43 19.74 19.92
C ASN A 112 19.04 19.20 21.31
N ASN A 113 17.76 19.29 21.71
CA ASN A 113 17.24 18.79 23.00
C ASN A 113 15.75 18.39 22.95
N THR A 114 15.16 18.26 21.75
CA THR A 114 13.73 17.98 21.59
C THR A 114 13.51 17.04 20.44
N GLU A 115 12.62 16.07 20.64
CA GLU A 115 12.11 15.21 19.58
C GLU A 115 10.67 15.62 19.27
N LYS A 116 10.37 15.78 17.98
CA LYS A 116 9.04 16.14 17.49
C LYS A 116 8.59 15.12 16.46
N LEU A 117 7.44 14.51 16.66
CA LEU A 117 6.79 13.70 15.64
C LEU A 117 6.43 14.59 14.43
N LEU A 118 6.93 14.23 13.26
CA LEU A 118 6.65 14.93 12.00
C LEU A 118 5.48 14.25 11.27
N THR A 119 5.60 12.94 11.03
CA THR A 119 4.61 12.14 10.32
C THR A 119 4.73 10.65 10.71
N VAL A 120 3.86 9.81 10.15
CA VAL A 120 3.91 8.36 10.23
C VAL A 120 3.86 7.80 8.81
N GLU A 121 4.89 7.07 8.41
CA GLU A 121 5.03 6.53 7.06
C GLU A 121 4.96 5.00 7.07
N ASP A 122 4.56 4.42 5.94
CA ASP A 122 4.52 2.96 5.81
C ASP A 122 5.92 2.35 5.70
N GLN A 123 6.07 1.10 6.13
CA GLN A 123 7.34 0.37 6.08
C GLN A 123 7.99 0.36 4.69
N SER A 124 7.19 0.21 3.63
CA SER A 124 7.73 0.09 2.27
C SER A 124 8.30 1.41 1.77
N TYR A 125 7.64 2.52 2.11
CA TYR A 125 8.14 3.88 1.89
C TYR A 125 9.39 4.13 2.71
N VAL A 126 9.39 3.75 3.99
CA VAL A 126 10.52 3.97 4.89
C VAL A 126 11.79 3.29 4.37
N PHE A 127 11.69 2.04 3.94
CA PHE A 127 12.85 1.30 3.43
C PHE A 127 13.36 1.82 2.09
N ARG A 128 12.47 2.43 1.29
CA ARG A 128 12.81 3.01 -0.01
C ARG A 128 13.41 4.41 0.12
N ASP A 129 12.79 5.29 0.90
CA ASP A 129 13.04 6.74 0.86
C ASP A 129 13.47 7.31 2.22
N LEU A 130 13.38 6.54 3.31
CA LEU A 130 13.78 6.96 4.66
C LEU A 130 14.84 6.04 5.30
N HIS A 131 15.69 5.44 4.48
CA HIS A 131 16.87 4.73 4.98
C HIS A 131 17.91 5.73 5.51
N PRO A 132 18.87 5.32 6.37
CA PRO A 132 19.96 6.18 6.81
C PRO A 132 20.69 6.82 5.63
N GLY A 133 20.94 8.13 5.73
CA GLY A 133 21.56 8.94 4.67
C GLY A 133 20.63 9.41 3.55
N ALA A 134 19.35 9.00 3.56
CA ALA A 134 18.37 9.51 2.60
C ALA A 134 18.04 10.99 2.85
N VAL A 135 17.76 11.71 1.77
CA VAL A 135 17.19 13.06 1.81
C VAL A 135 15.68 12.95 1.71
N TYR A 136 14.99 13.43 2.74
CA TYR A 136 13.55 13.49 2.82
C TYR A 136 13.07 14.93 2.62
N LEU A 137 12.24 15.14 1.61
CA LEU A 137 11.58 16.42 1.37
C LEU A 137 10.17 16.37 1.96
N TYR A 138 9.92 17.20 2.98
CA TYR A 138 8.64 17.29 3.66
C TYR A 138 8.19 18.73 3.76
N GLU A 139 7.01 19.05 3.22
CA GLU A 139 6.45 20.42 3.21
C GLU A 139 7.44 21.48 2.67
N ALA A 140 8.15 21.14 1.59
CA ALA A 140 9.20 21.97 0.96
C ALA A 140 10.44 22.24 1.83
N GLU A 141 10.60 21.55 2.95
CA GLU A 141 11.82 21.55 3.75
C GLU A 141 12.58 20.23 3.59
N THR A 142 13.91 20.33 3.53
CA THR A 142 14.81 19.19 3.39
C THR A 142 15.32 18.68 4.74
N TYR A 143 15.31 17.37 4.85
CA TYR A 143 15.77 16.64 6.01
C TYR A 143 16.71 15.52 5.56
N VAL A 144 17.70 15.19 6.39
CA VAL A 144 18.53 14.01 6.18
C VAL A 144 18.21 13.00 7.26
N VAL A 145 17.94 11.76 6.85
CA VAL A 145 17.74 10.64 7.77
C VAL A 145 19.07 10.33 8.44
N GLN A 146 19.10 10.46 9.76
CA GLN A 146 20.26 10.12 10.58
C GLN A 146 20.27 8.64 10.91
N ASP A 147 19.11 8.10 11.26
CA ASP A 147 19.00 6.74 11.78
C ASP A 147 17.61 6.14 11.54
N LEU A 148 17.57 4.81 11.45
CA LEU A 148 16.36 4.01 11.27
C LEU A 148 16.37 2.88 12.31
N ASP A 149 15.56 3.05 13.35
CA ASP A 149 15.33 2.04 14.37
C ASP A 149 14.21 1.09 13.91
N LEU A 150 14.59 -0.13 13.52
CA LEU A 150 13.68 -1.16 13.04
C LEU A 150 12.85 -1.79 14.17
N ASP A 151 13.39 -1.83 15.38
CA ASP A 151 12.75 -2.47 16.53
C ASP A 151 11.67 -1.56 17.12
N GLU A 152 12.03 -0.29 17.39
CA GLU A 152 11.10 0.73 17.88
C GLU A 152 10.23 1.33 16.77
N ARG A 153 10.56 1.05 15.51
CA ARG A 153 9.89 1.57 14.30
C ARG A 153 9.89 3.09 14.26
N VAL A 154 11.09 3.66 14.36
CA VAL A 154 11.31 5.12 14.37
C VAL A 154 12.38 5.51 13.35
N VAL A 155 12.09 6.52 12.54
CA VAL A 155 13.05 7.20 11.67
C VAL A 155 13.44 8.51 12.34
N TYR A 156 14.73 8.77 12.53
CA TYR A 156 15.22 10.02 13.06
C TYR A 156 15.76 10.91 11.94
N LEU A 157 15.22 12.13 11.87
CA LEU A 157 15.57 13.14 10.88
C LEU A 157 16.36 14.28 11.52
N LEU A 158 17.25 14.88 10.74
CA LEU A 158 17.85 16.18 11.01
C LEU A 158 17.48 17.13 9.89
N ARG A 159 17.06 18.36 10.23
CA ARG A 159 16.86 19.41 9.22
C ARG A 159 18.22 19.79 8.64
N SER A 160 18.32 19.77 7.32
CA SER A 160 19.56 20.03 6.60
C SER A 160 19.27 20.79 5.32
N ASP A 161 20.05 21.82 5.02
CA ASP A 161 19.98 22.53 3.74
C ASP A 161 20.95 21.84 2.76
N VAL A 162 20.42 21.06 1.82
CA VAL A 162 21.22 20.26 0.88
C VAL A 162 20.74 20.50 -0.55
N GLU A 163 21.69 20.58 -1.49
CA GLU A 163 21.41 20.80 -2.90
C GLU A 163 21.35 19.49 -3.71
N PHE A 164 21.16 18.35 -3.04
CA PHE A 164 21.07 17.03 -3.65
C PHE A 164 19.85 16.26 -3.13
N TYR A 165 19.42 15.26 -3.89
CA TYR A 165 18.41 14.29 -3.46
C TYR A 165 18.96 12.87 -3.56
N THR A 166 18.28 11.93 -2.90
CA THR A 166 18.67 10.52 -2.91
C THR A 166 17.69 9.68 -3.69
N GLN A 167 18.20 8.64 -4.35
CA GLN A 167 17.38 7.66 -5.06
C GLN A 167 17.85 6.24 -4.77
N SER A 168 16.99 5.46 -4.14
CA SER A 168 17.24 4.04 -3.87
C SER A 168 17.19 3.19 -5.14
N LEU A 169 18.05 2.19 -5.16
CA LEU A 169 18.13 1.17 -6.19
C LEU A 169 17.67 -0.15 -5.60
N LYS A 170 16.85 -0.86 -6.35
CA LYS A 170 16.22 -2.10 -5.89
C LYS A 170 16.30 -3.23 -6.90
N HIS A 171 16.31 -4.45 -6.39
CA HIS A 171 15.91 -5.63 -7.15
C HIS A 171 14.50 -6.04 -6.74
N THR A 172 13.75 -6.59 -7.70
CA THR A 172 12.43 -7.18 -7.45
C THR A 172 12.44 -8.60 -7.94
N ASN A 173 12.33 -9.54 -7.00
CA ASN A 173 12.28 -10.96 -7.30
C ASN A 173 10.85 -11.45 -7.12
N ILE A 174 10.39 -12.30 -8.04
CA ILE A 174 9.07 -12.90 -7.99
C ILE A 174 9.25 -14.41 -8.03
N TYR A 175 8.81 -15.09 -6.96
CA TYR A 175 8.90 -16.52 -6.81
C TYR A 175 7.52 -17.14 -6.87
N GLN A 176 7.34 -18.14 -7.72
CA GLN A 176 6.14 -18.97 -7.70
C GLN A 176 6.16 -19.87 -6.47
N LEU A 177 5.11 -19.81 -5.65
CA LEU A 177 4.98 -20.65 -4.45
C LEU A 177 4.04 -21.83 -4.68
N GLU A 178 2.87 -21.56 -5.27
CA GLU A 178 1.79 -22.54 -5.40
C GLU A 178 1.02 -22.28 -6.69
N ILE A 179 0.72 -23.33 -7.45
CA ILE A 179 -0.20 -23.26 -8.59
C ILE A 179 -1.57 -23.73 -8.13
N GLN A 180 -2.61 -22.93 -8.39
CA GLN A 180 -3.99 -23.25 -8.05
C GLN A 180 -4.81 -23.58 -9.28
N LEU A 181 -4.57 -22.89 -10.38
CA LEU A 181 -5.17 -23.16 -11.68
C LEU A 181 -4.10 -23.04 -12.75
N GLN A 182 -4.12 -23.98 -13.70
CA GLN A 182 -3.28 -23.97 -14.88
C GLN A 182 -4.15 -24.37 -16.06
N ASP A 183 -4.09 -23.57 -17.12
CA ASP A 183 -4.89 -23.79 -18.32
C ASP A 183 -4.20 -23.07 -19.50
N ASN A 184 -4.67 -23.32 -20.72
CA ASN A 184 -4.14 -22.69 -21.92
C ASN A 184 -5.16 -21.70 -22.52
N THR A 185 -4.67 -20.68 -23.21
CA THR A 185 -5.48 -19.64 -23.83
C THR A 185 -4.90 -19.18 -25.17
N GLY A 186 -5.62 -18.29 -25.85
CA GLY A 186 -5.24 -17.73 -27.14
C GLY A 186 -5.58 -18.62 -28.34
N GLN A 187 -5.31 -18.12 -29.55
CA GLN A 187 -5.50 -18.92 -30.76
C GLN A 187 -4.61 -20.16 -30.71
N LYS A 188 -5.22 -21.34 -30.90
CA LYS A 188 -4.58 -22.67 -30.83
C LYS A 188 -4.08 -23.09 -29.43
N ASN A 189 -4.51 -22.45 -28.34
CA ASN A 189 -4.14 -22.81 -26.97
C ASN A 189 -2.62 -22.87 -26.71
N LEU A 190 -1.87 -21.93 -27.31
CA LEU A 190 -0.40 -21.89 -27.21
C LEU A 190 0.12 -21.02 -26.06
N ILE A 191 -0.77 -20.30 -25.35
CA ILE A 191 -0.40 -19.42 -24.25
C ILE A 191 -0.81 -20.09 -22.95
N GLU A 192 0.18 -20.46 -22.13
CA GLU A 192 -0.07 -20.98 -20.80
C GLU A 192 -0.50 -19.85 -19.85
N LYS A 193 -1.58 -20.07 -19.10
CA LYS A 193 -2.02 -19.19 -18.02
C LYS A 193 -2.00 -19.96 -16.70
N ILE A 194 -1.38 -19.34 -15.70
CA ILE A 194 -1.22 -19.90 -14.36
C ILE A 194 -1.78 -18.89 -13.36
N PHE A 195 -2.62 -19.37 -12.46
CA PHE A 195 -3.09 -18.62 -11.31
C PHE A 195 -2.66 -19.35 -10.04
N GLY A 196 -2.13 -18.60 -9.09
CA GLY A 196 -1.48 -19.19 -7.93
C GLY A 196 -0.91 -18.14 -6.99
N LYS A 197 -0.22 -18.61 -5.95
CA LYS A 197 0.45 -17.75 -4.98
C LYS A 197 1.87 -17.45 -5.45
N VAL A 198 2.26 -16.20 -5.31
CA VAL A 198 3.62 -15.73 -5.56
C VAL A 198 4.17 -15.04 -4.32
N LYS A 199 5.48 -15.11 -4.13
CA LYS A 199 6.22 -14.25 -3.21
C LYS A 199 6.89 -13.17 -4.04
N VAL A 200 6.65 -11.91 -3.70
CA VAL A 200 7.40 -10.77 -4.26
C VAL A 200 8.36 -10.32 -3.17
N GLU A 201 9.63 -10.12 -3.54
CA GLU A 201 10.66 -9.59 -2.66
C GLU A 201 11.26 -8.33 -3.29
N HIS A 202 11.34 -7.27 -2.50
CA HIS A 202 12.07 -6.05 -2.84
C HIS A 202 13.31 -5.93 -1.96
N GLU A 203 14.49 -5.94 -2.59
CA GLU A 203 15.78 -5.73 -1.95
C GLU A 203 16.32 -4.35 -2.34
N TYR A 204 16.42 -3.43 -1.37
CA TYR A 204 17.06 -2.13 -1.56
C TYR A 204 18.54 -2.25 -1.19
N TYR A 205 19.40 -2.30 -2.20
CA TYR A 205 20.82 -2.68 -2.01
C TYR A 205 21.80 -1.51 -2.09
N SER A 206 21.38 -0.36 -2.63
CA SER A 206 22.18 0.87 -2.67
C SER A 206 21.30 2.08 -2.95
N TYR A 207 21.81 3.27 -2.67
CA TYR A 207 21.19 4.52 -3.13
C TYR A 207 22.22 5.41 -3.81
N LYS A 208 21.73 6.28 -4.69
CA LYS A 208 22.51 7.33 -5.36
C LYS A 208 22.26 8.65 -4.65
N VAL A 209 23.30 9.48 -4.59
CA VAL A 209 23.19 10.91 -4.30
C VAL A 209 23.26 11.63 -5.64
N ILE A 210 22.25 12.45 -5.95
CA ILE A 210 22.09 13.11 -7.24
C ILE A 210 21.98 14.60 -6.99
N ASP A 211 22.82 15.38 -7.67
CA ASP A 211 22.76 16.83 -7.62
C ASP A 211 21.42 17.33 -8.17
N THR A 212 20.76 18.23 -7.44
CA THR A 212 19.42 18.69 -7.81
C THR A 212 19.44 19.52 -9.09
N PHE A 213 20.52 20.27 -9.35
CA PHE A 213 20.62 21.18 -10.50
C PHE A 213 21.20 20.49 -11.72
N SER A 214 22.36 19.85 -11.59
CA SER A 214 23.06 19.22 -12.71
C SER A 214 22.48 17.86 -13.09
N GLN A 215 21.70 17.23 -12.19
CA GLN A 215 21.18 15.86 -12.35
C GLN A 215 22.28 14.79 -12.47
N GLU A 216 23.52 15.14 -12.14
CA GLU A 216 24.63 14.20 -12.13
C GLU A 216 24.62 13.36 -10.85
N THR A 217 24.97 12.08 -10.98
CA THR A 217 25.17 11.22 -9.80
C THR A 217 26.49 11.59 -9.13
N LEU A 218 26.40 12.21 -7.96
CA LEU A 218 27.55 12.62 -7.15
C LEU A 218 28.24 11.43 -6.49
N SER A 219 27.46 10.50 -5.95
CA SER A 219 27.98 9.31 -5.27
C SER A 219 26.97 8.17 -5.25
N ARG A 220 27.44 7.00 -4.82
CA ARG A 220 26.62 5.82 -4.57
C ARG A 220 27.05 5.18 -3.26
N HIS A 221 26.08 4.81 -2.44
CA HIS A 221 26.31 4.20 -1.13
C HIS A 221 25.54 2.88 -1.01
N PRO A 222 26.12 1.84 -0.41
CA PRO A 222 25.43 0.58 -0.17
C PRO A 222 24.34 0.72 0.90
N LEU A 223 23.34 -0.16 0.85
CA LEU A 223 22.30 -0.30 1.87
C LEU A 223 22.33 -1.72 2.43
N ASP A 224 23.10 -1.94 3.48
CA ASP A 224 23.34 -3.29 4.01
C ASP A 224 22.30 -3.74 5.07
N ASN A 225 21.66 -2.77 5.75
CA ASN A 225 20.82 -3.03 6.93
C ASN A 225 19.31 -2.81 6.68
N ILE A 226 18.87 -2.80 5.41
CA ILE A 226 17.44 -2.64 5.08
C ILE A 226 16.82 -4.03 4.86
N PRO A 227 15.80 -4.42 5.64
CA PRO A 227 15.16 -5.72 5.45
C PRO A 227 14.46 -5.83 4.09
N ILE A 228 14.47 -7.03 3.54
CA ILE A 228 13.69 -7.37 2.34
C ILE A 228 12.19 -7.34 2.70
N ILE A 229 11.38 -6.72 1.83
CA ILE A 229 9.92 -6.63 1.96
C ILE A 229 9.20 -7.40 0.86
#